data_AF-A0A958BX58-F1
#
_entry.id   AF-A0A958BX58-F1
#
_cell.length_a   1.000
_cell.length_b   1.000
_cell.length_c   1.000
_cell.angle_alpha   90.00
_cell.angle_beta   90.00
_cell.angle_gamma   90.00
#
_symmetry.space_group_name_H-M   'P 1'
#
loop_
_entity.id
_entity.type
_entity.pdbx_description
1 polymer ?
#
loop_
_entity_poly.entity_id
_entity_poly.type
_entity_poly.pdbx_seq_one_letter_code
_entity_poly.pdbx_strand_id
1 'polypeptide(L)'
;MATTGLETTANEPIPINQRRPRRTLNRLALALVAVAIAALGQMAFAQHSLWDGLLLYLVAAVLFVRALIHQSYPNFKFALANPHLANTLAVTKGRLNTIGLGLIGAAVVISFLSYTYFGQDERQHLAWWLYLTSLGLLVAGTIWLTPALPFRPELKRLFPNRQIVIGLVVVFGLALFMRLFNFTQQPFGIWFDEAEAGLAARHMLADPGYRPVFYQLINVTGHFLAVYAVALRWLGDSIYALRAVSVLFGLGGVLAAYLFGRELHGPRFGLALAFFVAVARWHVNFSRIAMTGIDTPFFEFLTLFFLTRLLKRGYLRDALWAGLALGFGLTFYTAFRLFILALALFVGVMALRWTSPVLTAMRQGGWQR
;
A
#
# COMPACT_ATOMS: atom_id res chain seq x y z
N MET A 1 -28.75 58.35 -10.49
CA MET A 1 -29.85 57.61 -9.84
C MET A 1 -29.75 56.16 -10.28
N ALA A 2 -29.62 55.27 -9.29
CA ALA A 2 -29.52 53.83 -9.45
C ALA A 2 -30.90 53.19 -9.64
N THR A 3 -30.97 52.10 -10.43
CA THR A 3 -31.86 50.93 -10.26
C THR A 3 -31.45 49.90 -11.34
N THR A 4 -30.61 48.90 -11.06
CA THR A 4 -30.92 47.54 -10.55
C THR A 4 -32.00 46.78 -11.35
N GLY A 5 -31.56 45.80 -12.12
CA GLY A 5 -32.38 44.75 -12.74
C GLY A 5 -31.53 43.50 -12.96
N LEU A 6 -31.16 42.82 -11.87
CA LEU A 6 -30.58 41.47 -11.91
C LEU A 6 -31.73 40.48 -12.06
N GLU A 7 -32.01 40.07 -13.29
CA GLU A 7 -32.86 38.90 -13.54
C GLU A 7 -32.11 37.63 -13.16
N THR A 8 -32.68 36.94 -12.18
CA THR A 8 -32.28 35.63 -11.70
C THR A 8 -32.89 34.57 -12.62
N THR A 9 -32.09 33.97 -13.50
CA THR A 9 -32.52 32.75 -14.19
C THR A 9 -32.37 31.56 -13.25
N ALA A 10 -33.50 31.21 -12.66
CA ALA A 10 -33.71 30.00 -11.89
C ALA A 10 -33.63 28.74 -12.76
N ASN A 11 -33.05 27.68 -12.19
CA ASN A 11 -33.35 26.26 -12.43
C ASN A 11 -33.42 25.77 -13.88
N GLU A 12 -32.27 25.49 -14.48
CA GLU A 12 -32.20 24.42 -15.48
C GLU A 12 -32.09 23.05 -14.76
N PRO A 13 -33.03 22.12 -14.96
CA PRO A 13 -32.91 20.76 -14.42
C PRO A 13 -31.75 20.03 -15.12
N ILE A 14 -30.81 19.51 -14.33
CA ILE A 14 -29.73 18.64 -14.78
C ILE A 14 -30.36 17.41 -15.48
N PRO A 15 -30.10 17.14 -16.77
CA PRO A 15 -30.71 16.01 -17.45
C PRO A 15 -30.17 14.68 -16.89
N ILE A 16 -31.02 13.99 -16.12
CA ILE A 16 -30.80 12.62 -15.64
C ILE A 16 -31.06 11.64 -16.80
N ASN A 17 -30.21 11.63 -17.82
CA ASN A 17 -30.13 10.47 -18.73
C ASN A 17 -28.85 10.41 -19.56
N GLN A 18 -27.68 10.31 -18.92
CA GLN A 18 -26.49 9.83 -19.62
C GLN A 18 -26.56 8.30 -19.75
N ARG A 19 -27.31 7.81 -20.75
CA ARG A 19 -27.23 6.40 -21.17
C ARG A 19 -25.77 6.08 -21.46
N ARG A 20 -25.19 5.11 -20.73
CA ARG A 20 -23.81 4.68 -20.95
C ARG A 20 -23.65 4.27 -22.42
N PRO A 21 -22.60 4.74 -23.14
CA PRO A 21 -22.46 4.46 -24.56
C PRO A 21 -22.39 2.95 -24.80
N ARG A 22 -23.10 2.44 -25.83
CA ARG A 22 -23.21 0.99 -26.16
C ARG A 22 -21.86 0.26 -26.18
N ARG A 23 -20.79 0.93 -26.61
CA ARG A 23 -19.42 0.39 -26.61
C ARG A 23 -18.92 -0.01 -25.21
N THR A 24 -19.28 0.75 -24.18
CA THR A 24 -18.89 0.46 -22.78
C THR A 24 -19.64 -0.75 -22.25
N LEU A 25 -20.93 -0.92 -22.61
CA LEU A 25 -21.73 -2.09 -22.22
C LEU A 25 -21.22 -3.36 -22.89
N ASN A 26 -20.91 -3.32 -24.18
CA ASN A 26 -20.37 -4.49 -24.90
C ASN A 26 -19.01 -4.94 -24.33
N ARG A 27 -18.17 -4.00 -23.91
CA ARG A 27 -16.88 -4.31 -23.26
C ARG A 27 -17.05 -4.89 -21.87
N LEU A 28 -17.97 -4.35 -21.08
CA LEU A 28 -18.30 -4.91 -19.77
C LEU A 28 -18.84 -6.33 -19.92
N ALA A 29 -19.73 -6.56 -20.90
CA ALA A 29 -20.22 -7.90 -21.23
C ALA A 29 -19.07 -8.84 -21.61
N LEU A 30 -18.14 -8.40 -22.48
CA LEU A 30 -16.98 -9.21 -22.86
C LEU A 30 -16.07 -9.54 -21.66
N ALA A 31 -15.84 -8.58 -20.76
CA ALA A 31 -15.08 -8.81 -19.54
C ALA A 31 -15.81 -9.78 -18.59
N LEU A 32 -17.13 -9.69 -18.46
CA LEU A 32 -17.94 -10.62 -17.67
C LEU A 32 -17.93 -12.03 -18.26
N VAL A 33 -18.00 -12.15 -19.58
CA VAL A 33 -17.85 -13.44 -20.29
C VAL A 33 -16.47 -14.03 -20.02
N ALA A 34 -15.40 -13.22 -20.09
CA ALA A 34 -14.06 -13.67 -19.76
C ALA A 34 -13.96 -14.20 -18.32
N VAL A 35 -14.58 -13.50 -17.35
CA VAL A 35 -14.63 -13.95 -15.95
C VAL A 35 -15.42 -15.25 -15.81
N ALA A 36 -16.54 -15.41 -16.52
CA ALA A 36 -17.31 -16.65 -16.52
C ALA A 36 -16.50 -17.83 -17.09
N ILE A 37 -15.74 -17.61 -18.16
CA ILE A 37 -14.84 -18.62 -18.74
C ILE A 37 -13.72 -18.98 -17.77
N ALA A 38 -13.14 -18.00 -17.07
CA ALA A 38 -12.14 -18.28 -16.03
C ALA A 38 -12.74 -19.11 -14.88
N ALA A 39 -13.99 -18.87 -14.50
CA ALA A 39 -14.68 -19.68 -13.50
C ALA A 39 -14.87 -21.13 -13.96
N LEU A 40 -15.21 -21.35 -15.24
CA LEU A 40 -15.24 -22.69 -15.83
C LEU A 40 -13.85 -23.35 -15.82
N GLY A 41 -12.79 -22.59 -16.12
CA GLY A 41 -11.41 -23.07 -15.99
C GLY A 41 -11.06 -23.50 -14.57
N GLN A 42 -11.51 -22.75 -13.57
CA GLN A 42 -11.33 -23.12 -12.16
C GLN A 42 -12.11 -24.39 -11.79
N MET A 43 -13.31 -24.59 -12.35
CA MET A 43 -14.08 -25.83 -12.18
C MET A 43 -13.37 -27.02 -12.85
N ALA A 44 -12.77 -26.84 -14.02
CA ALA A 44 -11.98 -27.88 -14.68
C ALA A 44 -10.77 -28.32 -13.83
N PHE A 45 -10.05 -27.38 -13.22
CA PHE A 45 -8.99 -27.71 -12.25
C PHE A 45 -9.52 -28.48 -11.04
N ALA A 46 -10.71 -28.12 -10.53
CA ALA A 46 -11.35 -28.83 -9.43
C ALA A 46 -11.75 -30.28 -9.80
N GLN A 47 -11.93 -30.55 -11.10
CA GLN A 47 -12.17 -31.89 -11.66
C GLN A 47 -10.88 -32.57 -12.13
N HIS A 48 -9.70 -32.08 -11.72
CA HIS A 48 -8.39 -32.60 -12.10
C HIS A 48 -8.06 -32.53 -13.60
N SER A 49 -8.79 -31.73 -14.40
CA SER A 49 -8.42 -31.49 -15.80
C SER A 49 -7.51 -30.26 -15.91
N LEU A 50 -6.20 -30.52 -15.98
CA LEU A 50 -5.18 -29.48 -16.09
C LEU A 50 -5.27 -28.72 -17.43
N TRP A 51 -5.31 -29.44 -18.55
CA TRP A 51 -5.22 -28.83 -19.88
C TRP A 51 -6.45 -28.01 -20.23
N ASP A 52 -7.65 -28.50 -19.90
CA ASP A 52 -8.89 -27.75 -20.12
C ASP A 52 -8.92 -26.49 -19.26
N GLY A 53 -8.50 -26.59 -17.99
CA GLY A 53 -8.37 -25.45 -17.10
C GLY A 53 -7.42 -24.39 -17.66
N LEU A 54 -6.22 -24.80 -18.11
CA LEU A 54 -5.23 -23.90 -18.71
C LEU A 54 -5.74 -23.24 -19.99
N LEU A 55 -6.39 -24.00 -20.89
CA LEU A 55 -6.94 -23.48 -22.14
C LEU A 55 -8.05 -22.46 -21.87
N LEU A 56 -8.97 -22.77 -20.95
CA LEU A 56 -10.04 -21.86 -20.55
C LEU A 56 -9.48 -20.58 -19.92
N TYR A 57 -8.45 -20.68 -19.08
CA TYR A 57 -7.76 -19.50 -18.54
C TYR A 57 -7.06 -18.67 -19.61
N LEU A 58 -6.44 -19.30 -20.61
CA LEU A 58 -5.83 -18.60 -21.74
C LEU A 58 -6.88 -17.84 -22.55
N VAL A 59 -8.00 -18.48 -22.89
CA VAL A 59 -9.12 -17.86 -23.60
C VAL A 59 -9.69 -16.70 -22.79
N ALA A 60 -9.93 -16.90 -21.49
CA ALA A 60 -10.38 -15.86 -20.59
C ALA A 60 -9.41 -14.68 -20.55
N ALA A 61 -8.10 -14.93 -20.44
CA ALA A 61 -7.07 -13.89 -20.42
C ALA A 61 -7.07 -13.08 -21.72
N VAL A 62 -7.11 -13.74 -22.89
CA VAL A 62 -7.16 -13.06 -24.20
C VAL A 62 -8.42 -12.19 -24.33
N LEU A 63 -9.59 -12.72 -23.95
CA LEU A 63 -10.85 -11.98 -24.01
C LEU A 63 -10.87 -10.79 -23.05
N PHE A 64 -10.35 -10.98 -21.83
CA PHE A 64 -10.25 -9.93 -20.82
C PHE A 64 -9.29 -8.82 -21.26
N VAL A 65 -8.10 -9.18 -21.75
CA VAL A 65 -7.13 -8.24 -22.31
C VAL A 65 -7.72 -7.49 -23.50
N ARG A 66 -8.42 -8.17 -24.42
CA ARG A 66 -9.09 -7.52 -25.56
C ARG A 66 -10.21 -6.58 -25.12
N ALA A 67 -10.96 -6.92 -24.07
CA ALA A 67 -11.96 -6.04 -23.48
C ALA A 67 -11.35 -4.74 -22.92
N LEU A 68 -10.07 -4.79 -22.51
CA LEU A 68 -9.34 -3.68 -21.90
C LEU A 68 -8.43 -2.90 -22.86
N ILE A 69 -7.84 -3.53 -23.89
CA ILE A 69 -6.85 -2.93 -24.82
C ILE A 69 -7.37 -1.67 -25.53
N HIS A 70 -8.67 -1.59 -25.81
CA HIS A 70 -9.29 -0.42 -26.44
C HIS A 70 -9.93 0.55 -25.45
N GLN A 71 -9.63 0.43 -24.15
CA GLN A 71 -9.61 1.63 -23.35
C GLN A 71 -8.49 2.49 -23.94
N SER A 72 -8.86 3.51 -24.70
CA SER A 72 -8.09 4.74 -24.68
C SER A 72 -8.02 5.10 -23.20
N TYR A 73 -7.00 4.59 -22.51
CA TYR A 73 -6.62 5.13 -21.21
C TYR A 73 -6.49 6.60 -21.54
N PRO A 74 -7.42 7.46 -21.04
CA PRO A 74 -7.39 8.89 -21.36
C PRO A 74 -5.96 9.28 -21.06
N ASN A 75 -5.19 9.63 -22.10
CA ASN A 75 -3.73 9.47 -22.15
C ASN A 75 -3.19 9.26 -20.75
N PHE A 76 -2.62 8.09 -20.43
CA PHE A 76 -1.82 7.95 -19.21
C PHE A 76 -0.57 8.86 -19.36
N LYS A 77 -0.73 10.16 -19.68
CA LYS A 77 -0.26 11.29 -18.90
C LYS A 77 -0.46 10.93 -17.44
N PHE A 78 0.39 10.02 -16.99
CA PHE A 78 0.90 10.01 -15.66
C PHE A 78 1.09 11.50 -15.35
N ALA A 79 0.21 12.05 -14.52
CA ALA A 79 0.41 13.36 -13.89
C ALA A 79 1.63 13.33 -12.94
N LEU A 80 2.53 12.35 -13.14
CA LEU A 80 3.91 12.21 -12.75
C LEU A 80 4.81 13.21 -13.50
N ALA A 81 4.38 13.69 -14.68
CA ALA A 81 5.01 14.82 -15.34
C ALA A 81 4.61 16.11 -14.62
N ASN A 82 4.94 16.20 -13.34
CA ASN A 82 5.39 17.48 -12.84
C ASN A 82 6.86 17.57 -13.31
N PRO A 83 7.18 18.23 -14.45
CA PRO A 83 8.57 18.41 -14.91
C PRO A 83 9.43 19.13 -13.87
N HIS A 84 8.81 19.60 -12.79
CA HIS A 84 9.39 20.22 -11.64
C HIS A 84 9.39 19.32 -10.41
N LEU A 85 9.29 17.98 -10.45
CA LEU A 85 9.34 17.15 -9.22
C LEU A 85 10.55 17.50 -8.33
N ALA A 86 11.73 17.67 -8.95
CA ALA A 86 12.94 18.17 -8.29
C ALA A 86 12.82 19.61 -7.77
N ASN A 87 12.05 20.46 -8.46
CA ASN A 87 11.78 21.87 -8.07
C ASN A 87 10.52 22.03 -7.18
N THR A 88 9.79 20.94 -6.89
CA THR A 88 8.49 20.93 -6.20
C THR A 88 8.50 20.09 -4.93
N LEU A 89 9.62 19.44 -4.60
CA LEU A 89 9.94 19.12 -3.21
C LEU A 89 9.90 20.42 -2.42
N ALA A 90 8.72 20.72 -1.89
CA ALA A 90 8.48 21.91 -1.11
C ALA A 90 9.29 21.73 0.17
N VAL A 91 10.45 22.39 0.21
CA VAL A 91 11.34 22.41 1.38
C VAL A 91 11.28 23.81 1.98
N THR A 92 11.18 23.89 3.31
CA THR A 92 11.29 25.15 4.05
C THR A 92 12.62 25.85 3.73
N LYS A 93 12.62 27.18 3.56
CA LYS A 93 13.84 27.96 3.32
C LYS A 93 14.44 28.51 4.64
N GLY A 94 15.71 28.90 4.62
CA GLY A 94 16.37 29.57 5.76
C GLY A 94 16.84 28.62 6.88
N ARG A 95 16.93 29.11 8.12
CA ARG A 95 17.47 28.35 9.28
C ARG A 95 16.73 27.03 9.57
N LEU A 96 15.43 26.97 9.28
CA LEU A 96 14.63 25.75 9.43
C LEU A 96 15.12 24.62 8.50
N ASN A 97 15.61 24.98 7.31
CA ASN A 97 16.24 24.03 6.39
C ASN A 97 17.49 23.41 7.00
N THR A 98 18.36 24.24 7.58
CA THR A 98 19.61 23.78 8.20
C THR A 98 19.35 22.82 9.37
N ILE A 99 18.37 23.14 10.22
CA ILE A 99 17.99 22.25 11.33
C ILE A 99 17.44 20.93 10.79
N GLY A 100 16.50 20.97 9.84
CA GLY A 100 15.90 19.76 9.28
C GLY A 100 16.93 18.86 8.58
N LEU A 101 17.83 19.44 7.78
CA LEU A 101 18.93 18.71 7.16
C LEU A 101 19.93 18.17 8.19
N GLY A 102 20.23 18.94 9.24
CA GLY A 102 21.08 18.50 10.34
C GLY A 102 20.52 17.29 11.07
N LEU A 103 19.20 17.28 11.34
CA LEU A 103 18.51 16.13 11.94
C LEU A 103 18.56 14.89 11.04
N ILE A 104 18.34 15.06 9.73
CA ILE A 104 18.44 13.94 8.78
C ILE A 104 19.89 13.44 8.67
N GLY A 105 20.88 14.33 8.64
CA GLY A 105 22.30 13.96 8.65
C GLY A 105 22.66 13.18 9.92
N ALA A 106 22.21 13.63 11.08
CA ALA A 106 22.38 12.92 12.35
C ALA A 106 21.67 11.55 12.32
N ALA A 107 20.46 11.47 11.75
CA ALA A 107 19.76 10.20 11.58
C ALA A 107 20.59 9.18 10.78
N VAL A 108 21.21 9.60 9.67
CA VAL A 108 22.06 8.72 8.85
C VAL A 108 23.28 8.23 9.64
N VAL A 109 23.97 9.14 10.34
CA VAL A 109 25.14 8.79 11.17
C VAL A 109 24.76 7.82 12.29
N ILE A 110 23.67 8.08 13.01
CA ILE A 110 23.19 7.21 14.08
C ILE A 110 22.70 5.87 13.54
N SER A 111 22.10 5.85 12.35
CA SER A 111 21.70 4.59 11.69
C SER A 111 22.92 3.75 11.31
N PHE A 112 23.99 4.37 10.82
CA PHE A 112 25.24 3.67 10.53
C PHE A 112 25.89 3.14 11.81
N LEU A 113 25.88 3.94 12.87
CA LEU A 113 26.35 3.50 14.18
C LEU A 113 25.53 2.30 14.69
N SER A 114 24.20 2.39 14.65
CA SER A 114 23.31 1.28 15.01
C SER A 114 23.67 -0.01 14.27
N TYR A 115 23.93 0.07 12.97
CA TYR A 115 24.34 -1.07 12.16
C TYR A 115 25.63 -1.74 12.67
N THR A 116 26.64 -0.98 13.11
CA THR A 116 27.89 -1.56 13.63
C THR A 116 27.69 -2.25 14.99
N TYR A 117 26.72 -1.81 15.79
CA TYR A 117 26.37 -2.43 17.07
C TYR A 117 25.49 -3.67 16.92
N PHE A 118 24.70 -3.80 15.85
CA PHE A 118 23.92 -5.03 15.61
C PHE A 118 24.79 -6.28 15.40
N GLY A 119 26.05 -6.12 15.00
CA GLY A 119 27.02 -7.21 14.91
C GLY A 119 27.65 -7.63 16.25
N GLN A 120 27.26 -6.99 17.37
CA GLN A 120 27.80 -7.25 18.71
C GLN A 120 26.67 -7.72 19.63
N ASP A 121 26.63 -9.02 19.93
CA ASP A 121 25.51 -9.65 20.67
C ASP A 121 25.24 -8.98 22.03
N GLU A 122 26.27 -8.64 22.79
CA GLU A 122 26.15 -7.97 24.09
C GLU A 122 25.55 -6.55 24.00
N ARG A 123 25.59 -5.91 22.82
CA ARG A 123 25.18 -4.52 22.61
C ARG A 123 23.98 -4.37 21.68
N GLN A 124 23.28 -5.46 21.37
CA GLN A 124 22.07 -5.42 20.53
C GLN A 124 21.00 -4.45 21.09
N HIS A 125 20.83 -4.38 22.40
CA HIS A 125 19.90 -3.44 23.04
C HIS A 125 20.20 -1.97 22.67
N LEU A 126 21.48 -1.59 22.69
CA LEU A 126 21.94 -0.25 22.29
C LEU A 126 21.73 -0.04 20.80
N ALA A 127 22.00 -1.05 19.97
CA ALA A 127 21.77 -1.00 18.53
C ALA A 127 20.30 -0.67 18.20
N TRP A 128 19.34 -1.31 18.89
CA TRP A 128 17.92 -1.02 18.76
C TRP A 128 17.54 0.40 19.17
N TRP A 129 18.07 0.91 20.29
CA TRP A 129 17.81 2.30 20.71
C TRP A 129 18.37 3.33 19.72
N LEU A 130 19.58 3.09 19.20
CA LEU A 130 20.16 3.93 18.15
C LEU A 130 19.32 3.87 16.87
N TYR A 131 18.84 2.69 16.47
CA TYR A 131 17.93 2.53 15.32
C TYR A 131 16.62 3.31 15.49
N LEU A 132 15.97 3.20 16.65
CA LEU A 132 14.73 3.94 16.92
C LEU A 132 14.98 5.45 16.97
N THR A 133 16.14 5.85 17.50
CA THR A 133 16.56 7.26 17.56
C THR A 133 16.79 7.81 16.15
N SER A 134 17.48 7.06 15.27
CA SER A 134 17.68 7.49 13.89
C SER A 134 16.36 7.62 13.14
N LEU A 135 15.41 6.70 13.34
CA LEU A 135 14.08 6.79 12.75
C LEU A 135 13.32 8.03 13.23
N GLY A 136 13.37 8.32 14.54
CA GLY A 136 12.77 9.51 15.14
C GLY A 136 13.36 10.80 14.58
N LEU A 137 14.69 10.88 14.44
CA LEU A 137 15.38 12.03 13.85
C LEU A 137 15.05 12.21 12.36
N LEU A 138 14.95 11.11 11.59
CA LEU A 138 14.57 11.15 10.18
C LEU A 138 13.17 11.74 10.01
N VAL A 139 12.21 11.27 10.82
CA VAL A 139 10.83 11.77 10.84
C VAL A 139 10.79 13.23 11.26
N ALA A 140 11.44 13.59 12.37
CA ALA A 140 11.48 14.95 12.90
C ALA A 140 12.11 15.93 11.90
N GLY A 141 13.26 15.57 11.33
CA GLY A 141 13.95 16.36 10.31
C GLY A 141 13.09 16.58 9.07
N THR A 142 12.44 15.52 8.57
CA THR A 142 11.55 15.63 7.40
C THR A 142 10.30 16.48 7.68
N ILE A 143 9.69 16.36 8.87
CA ILE A 143 8.57 17.22 9.28
C ILE A 143 9.02 18.68 9.32
N TRP A 144 10.20 18.96 9.88
CA TRP A 144 10.78 20.31 9.92
C TRP A 144 11.04 20.88 8.53
N LEU A 145 11.45 20.04 7.58
CA LEU A 145 11.68 20.43 6.19
C LEU A 145 10.39 20.58 5.38
N THR A 146 9.28 20.00 5.82
CA THR A 146 8.02 20.04 5.08
C THR A 146 7.21 21.27 5.49
N PRO A 147 6.92 22.22 4.58
CA PRO A 147 6.09 23.37 4.91
C PRO A 147 4.72 22.91 5.42
N ALA A 148 4.27 23.51 6.52
CA ALA A 148 3.05 23.13 7.23
C ALA A 148 1.84 23.11 6.27
N LEU A 149 1.38 21.91 5.90
CA LEU A 149 0.07 21.72 5.29
C LEU A 149 -0.91 21.37 6.40
N PRO A 150 -2.09 21.99 6.45
CA PRO A 150 -3.07 21.65 7.47
C PRO A 150 -3.45 20.17 7.32
N PHE A 151 -3.45 19.42 8.42
CA PHE A 151 -3.95 18.03 8.48
C PHE A 151 -5.47 17.98 8.17
N ARG A 152 -6.17 19.11 8.34
CA ARG A 152 -7.63 19.25 8.32
C ARG A 152 -8.35 19.10 6.96
N PRO A 153 -7.77 19.33 5.75
CA PRO A 153 -8.46 19.12 4.47
C PRO A 153 -8.40 17.67 3.96
N GLU A 154 -7.67 16.75 4.58
CA GLU A 154 -7.52 15.38 4.06
C GLU A 154 -8.73 14.46 4.35
N LEU A 155 -9.46 14.67 5.46
CA LEU A 155 -10.65 13.87 5.81
C LEU A 155 -11.79 14.01 4.79
N LYS A 156 -12.07 15.23 4.32
CA LYS A 156 -13.07 15.44 3.25
C LYS A 156 -12.66 14.81 1.92
N ARG A 157 -11.36 14.64 1.67
CA ARG A 157 -10.84 13.92 0.49
C ARG A 157 -10.90 12.41 0.67
N LEU A 158 -10.74 11.91 1.89
CA LEU A 158 -10.88 10.49 2.24
C LEU A 158 -12.31 10.01 2.06
N PHE A 159 -13.28 10.86 2.41
CA PHE A 159 -14.72 10.56 2.42
C PHE A 159 -15.49 11.63 1.62
N PRO A 160 -15.38 11.61 0.28
CA PRO A 160 -15.89 12.69 -0.56
C PRO A 160 -17.41 12.78 -0.59
N ASN A 161 -18.12 11.68 -0.32
CA ASN A 161 -19.57 11.64 -0.23
C ASN A 161 -20.05 10.46 0.63
N ARG A 162 -21.33 10.50 0.99
CA ARG A 162 -21.99 9.48 1.82
C ARG A 162 -21.94 8.07 1.20
N GLN A 163 -22.02 7.94 -0.12
CA GLN A 163 -21.98 6.63 -0.80
C GLN A 163 -20.64 5.93 -0.60
N ILE A 164 -19.52 6.67 -0.69
CA ILE A 164 -18.19 6.11 -0.45
C ILE A 164 -18.03 5.72 1.01
N VAL A 165 -18.55 6.52 1.95
CA VAL A 165 -18.52 6.17 3.39
C VAL A 165 -19.28 4.86 3.63
N ILE A 166 -20.52 4.75 3.14
CA ILE A 166 -21.33 3.53 3.27
C ILE A 166 -20.59 2.35 2.64
N GLY A 167 -20.06 2.53 1.43
CA GLY A 167 -19.28 1.50 0.75
C GLY A 167 -18.08 1.02 1.56
N LEU A 168 -17.31 1.94 2.15
CA LEU A 168 -16.20 1.58 3.03
C LEU A 168 -16.67 0.83 4.27
N VAL A 169 -17.73 1.30 4.94
CA VAL A 169 -18.30 0.59 6.10
C VAL A 169 -18.70 -0.84 5.73
N VAL A 170 -19.35 -1.03 4.58
CA VAL A 170 -19.73 -2.37 4.09
C VAL A 170 -18.49 -3.21 3.78
N VAL A 171 -17.51 -2.67 3.05
CA VAL A 171 -16.28 -3.41 2.69
C VAL A 171 -15.46 -3.78 3.93
N PHE A 172 -15.32 -2.87 4.89
CA PHE A 172 -14.61 -3.14 6.15
C PHE A 172 -15.39 -4.10 7.04
N GLY A 173 -16.72 -3.98 7.11
CA GLY A 173 -17.58 -4.94 7.80
C GLY A 173 -17.43 -6.34 7.22
N LEU A 174 -17.41 -6.45 5.89
CA LEU A 174 -17.15 -7.71 5.19
C LEU A 174 -15.72 -8.23 5.45
N ALA A 175 -14.71 -7.37 5.38
CA ALA A 175 -13.32 -7.74 5.65
C ALA A 175 -13.13 -8.27 7.07
N LEU A 176 -13.77 -7.62 8.05
CA LEU A 176 -13.80 -8.00 9.45
C LEU A 176 -14.49 -9.35 9.63
N PHE A 177 -15.68 -9.51 9.04
CA PHE A 177 -16.43 -10.77 9.08
C PHE A 177 -15.60 -11.92 8.48
N MET A 178 -15.02 -11.77 7.30
CA MET A 178 -14.20 -12.81 6.66
C MET A 178 -13.01 -13.26 7.53
N ARG A 179 -12.43 -12.35 8.32
CA ARG A 179 -11.24 -12.61 9.16
C ARG A 179 -11.60 -13.12 10.56
N LEU A 180 -12.69 -12.65 11.15
CA LEU A 180 -13.09 -12.96 12.52
C LEU A 180 -14.21 -14.00 12.62
N PHE A 181 -14.86 -14.37 11.52
CA PHE A 181 -15.87 -15.41 11.54
C PHE A 181 -15.24 -16.73 12.02
N ASN A 182 -15.75 -17.25 13.12
CA ASN A 182 -15.23 -18.43 13.79
C ASN A 182 -13.75 -18.35 14.21
N PHE A 183 -13.28 -17.16 14.61
CA PHE A 183 -11.87 -16.87 14.88
C PHE A 183 -11.20 -17.79 15.91
N THR A 184 -11.92 -18.19 16.95
CA THR A 184 -11.35 -19.03 18.03
C THR A 184 -11.31 -20.51 17.67
N GLN A 185 -12.16 -20.96 16.76
CA GLN A 185 -12.22 -22.37 16.36
C GLN A 185 -11.47 -22.62 15.04
N GLN A 186 -11.26 -21.58 14.22
CA GLN A 186 -10.59 -21.66 12.93
C GLN A 186 -9.56 -20.54 12.71
N PRO A 187 -8.34 -20.87 12.24
CA PRO A 187 -7.89 -22.20 11.79
C PRO A 187 -7.59 -23.18 12.93
N PHE A 188 -7.74 -24.47 12.65
CA PHE A 188 -7.53 -25.55 13.63
C PHE A 188 -6.05 -25.68 14.00
N GLY A 189 -5.80 -25.99 15.27
CA GLY A 189 -4.47 -26.22 15.80
C GLY A 189 -3.60 -24.96 15.82
N ILE A 190 -2.30 -25.17 16.08
CA ILE A 190 -1.25 -24.16 16.07
C ILE A 190 -0.18 -24.68 15.12
N TRP A 191 0.15 -23.91 14.09
CA TRP A 191 1.22 -24.28 13.16
C TRP A 191 2.59 -24.11 13.82
N PHE A 192 3.59 -24.86 13.35
CA PHE A 192 4.96 -24.78 13.86
C PHE A 192 5.46 -23.33 13.97
N ASP A 193 5.34 -22.56 12.88
CA ASP A 193 5.77 -21.16 12.85
C ASP A 193 5.02 -20.27 13.85
N GLU A 194 3.71 -20.51 14.06
CA GLU A 194 2.92 -19.75 15.03
C GLU A 194 3.37 -20.06 16.46
N ALA A 195 3.67 -21.33 16.75
CA ALA A 195 4.16 -21.78 18.05
C ALA A 195 5.54 -21.19 18.36
N GLU A 196 6.48 -21.30 17.41
CA GLU A 196 7.83 -20.75 17.56
C GLU A 196 7.82 -19.22 17.68
N ALA A 197 7.00 -18.52 16.88
CA ALA A 197 6.83 -17.08 17.01
C ALA A 197 6.29 -16.70 18.40
N GLY A 198 5.34 -17.47 18.93
CA GLY A 198 4.79 -17.29 20.27
C GLY A 198 5.83 -17.51 21.37
N LEU A 199 6.61 -18.59 21.29
CA LEU A 199 7.69 -18.88 22.24
C LEU A 199 8.77 -17.80 22.22
N ALA A 200 9.21 -17.36 21.03
CA ALA A 200 10.19 -16.29 20.90
C ALA A 200 9.65 -14.95 21.46
N ALA A 201 8.38 -14.62 21.19
CA ALA A 201 7.73 -13.43 21.71
C ALA A 201 7.56 -13.48 23.25
N ARG A 202 7.23 -14.65 23.82
CA ARG A 202 7.22 -14.87 25.28
C ARG A 202 8.61 -14.68 25.89
N HIS A 203 9.66 -15.19 25.23
CA HIS A 203 11.03 -15.00 25.69
C HIS A 203 11.43 -13.52 25.69
N MET A 204 11.05 -12.75 24.66
CA MET A 204 11.27 -11.29 24.63
C MET A 204 10.57 -10.54 25.77
N LEU A 205 9.40 -11.03 26.22
CA LEU A 205 8.68 -10.46 27.35
C LEU A 205 9.29 -10.84 28.70
N ALA A 206 9.78 -12.07 28.83
CA ALA A 206 10.39 -12.59 30.05
C ALA A 206 11.80 -12.04 30.29
N ASP A 207 12.59 -11.88 29.23
CA ASP A 207 13.96 -11.35 29.29
C ASP A 207 14.05 -10.02 28.53
N PRO A 208 14.23 -8.88 29.23
CA PRO A 208 14.49 -7.58 28.61
C PRO A 208 15.75 -7.53 27.74
N GLY A 209 16.75 -8.39 28.00
CA GLY A 209 17.99 -8.49 27.24
C GLY A 209 17.83 -9.23 25.91
N TYR A 210 16.84 -10.12 25.78
CA TYR A 210 16.59 -10.88 24.56
C TYR A 210 15.92 -10.03 23.48
N ARG A 211 16.73 -9.48 22.54
CA ARG A 211 16.27 -8.62 21.45
C ARG A 211 16.84 -9.08 20.10
N PRO A 212 16.50 -10.29 19.64
CA PRO A 212 17.10 -10.88 18.45
C PRO A 212 16.86 -9.97 17.24
N VAL A 213 17.91 -9.71 16.45
CA VAL A 213 17.77 -9.00 15.17
C VAL A 213 16.98 -9.86 14.18
N PHE A 214 17.24 -11.16 14.22
CA PHE A 214 16.66 -12.15 13.34
C PHE A 214 16.55 -13.49 14.06
N TYR A 215 15.44 -14.17 13.83
CA TYR A 215 15.10 -15.45 14.44
C TYR A 215 15.07 -16.52 13.35
N GLN A 216 16.14 -17.33 13.33
CA GLN A 216 16.49 -18.19 12.20
C GLN A 216 15.49 -19.32 11.96
N LEU A 217 14.93 -19.90 13.04
CA LEU A 217 14.15 -21.14 12.97
C LEU A 217 12.89 -21.02 12.09
N ILE A 218 12.30 -19.82 12.03
CA ILE A 218 11.12 -19.52 11.21
C ILE A 218 11.36 -18.33 10.26
N ASN A 219 12.61 -17.91 10.07
CA ASN A 219 13.00 -16.86 9.14
C ASN A 219 12.25 -15.52 9.36
N VAL A 220 12.13 -15.09 10.62
CA VAL A 220 11.40 -13.88 11.04
C VAL A 220 12.36 -12.88 11.66
N THR A 221 12.16 -11.58 11.44
CA THR A 221 12.98 -10.53 12.07
C THR A 221 12.52 -10.18 13.48
N GLY A 222 13.41 -9.57 14.26
CA GLY A 222 13.07 -9.01 15.57
C GLY A 222 11.96 -7.98 15.55
N HIS A 223 11.77 -7.26 14.43
CA HIS A 223 10.68 -6.28 14.29
C HIS A 223 9.32 -6.95 14.41
N PHE A 224 9.11 -8.03 13.66
CA PHE A 224 7.83 -8.73 13.65
C PHE A 224 7.59 -9.45 14.98
N LEU A 225 8.64 -10.06 15.56
CA LEU A 225 8.56 -10.67 16.89
C LEU A 225 8.22 -9.66 17.98
N ALA A 226 8.75 -8.43 17.91
CA ALA A 226 8.39 -7.37 18.85
C ALA A 226 6.90 -7.02 18.76
N VAL A 227 6.31 -7.03 17.56
CA VAL A 227 4.85 -6.83 17.39
C VAL A 227 4.06 -7.96 18.04
N TYR A 228 4.50 -9.22 17.91
CA TYR A 228 3.86 -10.34 18.62
C TYR A 228 4.03 -10.25 20.14
N ALA A 229 5.20 -9.86 20.64
CA ALA A 229 5.42 -9.65 22.07
C ALA A 229 4.49 -8.56 22.63
N VAL A 230 4.32 -7.45 21.91
CA VAL A 230 3.34 -6.42 22.25
C VAL A 230 1.92 -7.01 22.25
N ALA A 231 1.54 -7.77 21.22
CA ALA A 231 0.21 -8.38 21.17
C ALA A 231 -0.05 -9.33 22.35
N LEU A 232 0.90 -10.19 22.70
CA LEU A 232 0.80 -11.08 23.86
C LEU A 232 0.63 -10.30 25.17
N ARG A 233 1.38 -9.20 25.34
CA ARG A 233 1.31 -8.37 26.54
C ARG A 233 -0.05 -7.68 26.71
N TRP A 234 -0.65 -7.19 25.63
CA TRP A 234 -1.86 -6.37 25.70
C TRP A 234 -3.15 -7.14 25.46
N LEU A 235 -3.12 -8.20 24.65
CA LEU A 235 -4.29 -9.01 24.29
C LEU A 235 -4.33 -10.35 25.04
N GLY A 236 -3.29 -10.65 25.83
CA GLY A 236 -3.17 -11.87 26.62
C GLY A 236 -2.30 -12.95 25.94
N ASP A 237 -1.74 -13.83 26.76
CA ASP A 237 -0.85 -14.88 26.29
C ASP A 237 -1.60 -16.02 25.60
N SER A 238 -1.89 -15.85 24.31
CA SER A 238 -2.65 -16.81 23.50
C SER A 238 -2.32 -16.74 22.01
N ILE A 239 -2.62 -17.82 21.28
CA ILE A 239 -2.52 -17.83 19.81
C ILE A 239 -3.42 -16.77 19.15
N TYR A 240 -4.55 -16.42 19.78
CA TYR A 240 -5.48 -15.42 19.26
C TYR A 240 -4.89 -14.02 19.28
N ALA A 241 -4.04 -13.69 20.27
CA ALA A 241 -3.31 -12.43 20.31
C ALA A 241 -2.36 -12.31 19.12
N LEU A 242 -1.65 -13.39 18.78
CA LEU A 242 -0.77 -13.44 17.62
C LEU A 242 -1.56 -13.33 16.31
N ARG A 243 -2.64 -14.11 16.15
CA ARG A 243 -3.50 -14.07 14.95
C ARG A 243 -4.16 -12.71 14.79
N ALA A 244 -4.46 -11.98 15.87
CA ALA A 244 -4.99 -10.63 15.81
C ALA A 244 -4.02 -9.67 15.09
N VAL A 245 -2.70 -9.84 15.23
CA VAL A 245 -1.70 -9.07 14.45
C VAL A 245 -1.87 -9.31 12.95
N SER A 246 -2.02 -10.57 12.53
CA SER A 246 -2.28 -10.90 11.12
C SER A 246 -3.62 -10.34 10.62
N VAL A 247 -4.66 -10.34 11.46
CA VAL A 247 -5.93 -9.69 11.15
C VAL A 247 -5.74 -8.19 10.96
N LEU A 248 -4.97 -7.53 11.83
CA LEU A 248 -4.70 -6.09 11.74
C LEU A 248 -3.92 -5.74 10.46
N PHE A 249 -2.89 -6.50 10.09
CA PHE A 249 -2.24 -6.35 8.78
C PHE A 249 -3.20 -6.62 7.64
N GLY A 250 -4.05 -7.64 7.79
CA GLY A 250 -5.08 -8.01 6.83
C GLY A 250 -6.10 -6.90 6.57
N LEU A 251 -6.54 -6.19 7.61
CA LEU A 251 -7.46 -5.06 7.54
C LEU A 251 -6.74 -3.78 7.08
N GLY A 252 -5.51 -3.59 7.55
CA GLY A 252 -4.61 -2.54 7.10
C GLY A 252 -4.38 -2.62 5.59
N GLY A 253 -4.17 -3.82 5.04
CA GLY A 253 -4.02 -4.05 3.60
C GLY A 253 -5.25 -3.63 2.81
N VAL A 254 -6.46 -3.91 3.31
CA VAL A 254 -7.72 -3.44 2.71
C VAL A 254 -7.79 -1.91 2.72
N LEU A 255 -7.38 -1.27 3.82
CA LEU A 255 -7.33 0.20 3.90
C LEU A 255 -6.31 0.79 2.93
N ALA A 256 -5.09 0.25 2.92
CA ALA A 256 -4.01 0.70 2.06
C ALA A 256 -4.38 0.54 0.58
N ALA A 257 -5.06 -0.56 0.23
CA ALA A 257 -5.62 -0.79 -1.10
C ALA A 257 -6.64 0.28 -1.49
N TYR A 258 -7.57 0.66 -0.60
CA TYR A 258 -8.48 1.78 -0.83
C TYR A 258 -7.73 3.08 -1.09
N LEU A 259 -6.77 3.40 -0.22
CA LEU A 259 -5.99 4.63 -0.31
C LEU A 259 -5.22 4.72 -1.62
N PHE A 260 -4.50 3.67 -1.98
CA PHE A 260 -3.77 3.56 -3.24
C PHE A 260 -4.69 3.67 -4.45
N GLY A 261 -5.74 2.85 -4.53
CA GLY A 261 -6.66 2.86 -5.67
C GLY A 261 -7.39 4.20 -5.82
N ARG A 262 -7.74 4.85 -4.70
CA ARG A 262 -8.30 6.21 -4.73
C ARG A 262 -7.29 7.21 -5.29
N GLU A 263 -6.06 7.18 -4.82
CA GLU A 263 -5.05 8.10 -5.34
C GLU A 263 -4.81 7.83 -6.82
N LEU A 264 -4.88 6.58 -7.29
CA LEU A 264 -4.66 6.22 -8.69
C LEU A 264 -5.79 6.72 -9.62
N HIS A 265 -7.04 6.30 -9.36
CA HIS A 265 -8.19 6.52 -10.26
C HIS A 265 -9.46 7.02 -9.57
N GLY A 266 -9.34 7.49 -8.33
CA GLY A 266 -10.44 8.09 -7.58
C GLY A 266 -11.23 7.11 -6.70
N PRO A 267 -12.16 7.62 -5.89
CA PRO A 267 -12.74 6.90 -4.74
C PRO A 267 -13.46 5.60 -5.10
N ARG A 268 -14.14 5.54 -6.25
CA ARG A 268 -14.85 4.34 -6.70
C ARG A 268 -13.88 3.21 -7.06
N PHE A 269 -12.75 3.53 -7.69
CA PHE A 269 -11.71 2.55 -8.00
C PHE A 269 -11.05 2.04 -6.73
N GLY A 270 -10.73 2.95 -5.80
CA GLY A 270 -10.24 2.56 -4.47
C GLY A 270 -11.20 1.61 -3.76
N LEU A 271 -12.51 1.90 -3.78
CA LEU A 271 -13.50 1.05 -3.13
C LEU A 271 -13.57 -0.35 -3.76
N ALA A 272 -13.53 -0.42 -5.11
CA ALA A 272 -13.49 -1.71 -5.81
C ALA A 272 -12.23 -2.51 -5.47
N LEU A 273 -11.06 -1.87 -5.46
CA LEU A 273 -9.80 -2.51 -5.11
C LEU A 273 -9.82 -3.03 -3.66
N ALA A 274 -10.31 -2.22 -2.71
CA ALA A 274 -10.48 -2.63 -1.32
C ALA A 274 -11.47 -3.80 -1.17
N PHE A 275 -12.58 -3.80 -1.93
CA PHE A 275 -13.52 -4.92 -1.95
C PHE A 275 -12.84 -6.21 -2.41
N PHE A 276 -12.08 -6.19 -3.51
CA PHE A 276 -11.38 -7.39 -3.99
C PHE A 276 -10.37 -7.90 -2.97
N VAL A 277 -9.61 -7.02 -2.32
CA VAL A 277 -8.66 -7.40 -1.25
C VAL A 277 -9.39 -7.93 0.00
N ALA A 278 -10.56 -7.38 0.33
CA ALA A 278 -11.35 -7.81 1.48
C ALA A 278 -11.81 -9.27 1.39
N VAL A 279 -12.15 -9.73 0.18
CA VAL A 279 -12.68 -11.08 -0.09
C VAL A 279 -11.68 -12.02 -0.78
N ALA A 280 -10.49 -11.55 -1.13
CA ALA A 280 -9.48 -12.36 -1.78
C ALA A 280 -9.09 -13.55 -0.88
N ARG A 281 -9.38 -14.77 -1.35
CA ARG A 281 -9.19 -16.01 -0.58
C ARG A 281 -7.83 -16.10 0.08
N TRP A 282 -6.75 -15.85 -0.67
CA TRP A 282 -5.38 -15.91 -0.15
C TRP A 282 -5.11 -14.84 0.90
N HIS A 283 -5.58 -13.61 0.66
CA HIS A 283 -5.42 -12.52 1.62
C HIS A 283 -6.20 -12.80 2.92
N VAL A 284 -7.41 -13.36 2.83
CA VAL A 284 -8.19 -13.78 4.01
C VAL A 284 -7.49 -14.92 4.75
N ASN A 285 -7.01 -15.95 4.04
CA ASN A 285 -6.33 -17.09 4.65
C ASN A 285 -5.10 -16.66 5.46
N PHE A 286 -4.19 -15.91 4.83
CA PHE A 286 -2.96 -15.43 5.48
C PHE A 286 -3.20 -14.38 6.57
N SER A 287 -4.36 -13.69 6.56
CA SER A 287 -4.73 -12.78 7.67
C SER A 287 -5.41 -13.48 8.85
N ARG A 288 -5.55 -14.81 8.82
CA ARG A 288 -6.12 -15.62 9.91
C ARG A 288 -5.13 -16.54 10.61
N ILE A 289 -3.92 -16.67 10.08
CA ILE A 289 -2.79 -17.41 10.68
C ILE A 289 -1.71 -16.42 11.10
N ALA A 290 -1.05 -16.68 12.23
CA ALA A 290 0.04 -15.87 12.75
C ALA A 290 1.38 -16.21 12.08
N MET A 291 1.46 -15.93 10.79
CA MET A 291 2.67 -16.11 9.98
C MET A 291 3.03 -14.81 9.27
N THR A 292 4.28 -14.73 8.79
CA THR A 292 4.71 -13.64 7.92
C THR A 292 4.07 -13.74 6.53
N GLY A 293 4.06 -12.63 5.80
CA GLY A 293 3.60 -12.54 4.42
C GLY A 293 2.31 -11.76 4.23
N ILE A 294 1.45 -11.65 5.26
CA ILE A 294 0.25 -10.79 5.19
C ILE A 294 0.57 -9.30 5.38
N ASP A 295 1.65 -9.00 6.09
CA ASP A 295 2.23 -7.67 6.24
C ASP A 295 2.73 -7.10 4.89
N THR A 296 3.15 -7.98 3.97
CA THR A 296 3.67 -7.62 2.65
C THR A 296 2.67 -6.80 1.81
N PRO A 297 1.46 -7.29 1.47
CA PRO A 297 0.51 -6.49 0.69
C PRO A 297 0.12 -5.19 1.39
N PHE A 298 0.12 -5.14 2.72
CA PHE A 298 -0.10 -3.90 3.45
C PHE A 298 0.99 -2.86 3.18
N PHE A 299 2.26 -3.24 3.33
CA PHE A 299 3.39 -2.33 3.06
C PHE A 299 3.51 -2.00 1.57
N GLU A 300 3.25 -2.94 0.66
CA GLU A 300 3.23 -2.70 -0.78
C GLU A 300 2.20 -1.63 -1.16
N PHE A 301 0.95 -1.77 -0.71
CA PHE A 301 -0.09 -0.78 -1.00
C PHE A 301 0.21 0.57 -0.36
N LEU A 302 0.77 0.61 0.86
CA LEU A 302 1.18 1.87 1.48
C LEU A 302 2.32 2.55 0.70
N THR A 303 3.34 1.79 0.30
CA THR A 303 4.42 2.30 -0.55
C THR A 303 3.85 2.87 -1.85
N LEU A 304 3.02 2.11 -2.56
CA LEU A 304 2.42 2.55 -3.81
C LEU A 304 1.51 3.79 -3.62
N PHE A 305 0.76 3.85 -2.52
CA PHE A 305 -0.06 5.02 -2.18
C PHE A 305 0.79 6.27 -1.98
N PHE A 306 1.81 6.20 -1.13
CA PHE A 306 2.66 7.35 -0.82
C PHE A 306 3.53 7.75 -1.99
N LEU A 307 4.06 6.81 -2.77
CA LEU A 307 4.74 7.12 -4.03
C LEU A 307 3.79 7.81 -5.00
N THR A 308 2.58 7.29 -5.20
CA THR A 308 1.61 7.95 -6.10
C THR A 308 1.28 9.37 -5.62
N ARG A 309 1.11 9.59 -4.31
CA ARG A 309 0.92 10.92 -3.72
C ARG A 309 2.14 11.82 -3.95
N LEU A 310 3.34 11.32 -3.70
CA LEU A 310 4.59 12.04 -3.92
C LEU A 310 4.69 12.51 -5.37
N LEU A 311 4.40 11.64 -6.33
CA LEU A 311 4.48 11.96 -7.74
C LEU A 311 3.43 12.99 -8.18
N LYS A 312 2.25 12.98 -7.56
CA LYS A 312 1.17 13.94 -7.86
C LYS A 312 1.33 15.28 -7.16
N ARG A 313 1.94 15.29 -5.97
CA ARG A 313 1.90 16.44 -5.05
C ARG A 313 3.28 17.04 -4.73
N GLY A 314 4.35 16.26 -4.86
CA GLY A 314 5.73 16.71 -4.63
C GLY A 314 6.12 16.93 -3.17
N TYR A 315 5.40 16.42 -2.17
CA TYR A 315 5.74 16.71 -0.77
C TYR A 315 6.75 15.73 -0.17
N LEU A 316 7.75 16.26 0.55
CA LEU A 316 8.79 15.46 1.20
C LEU A 316 8.24 14.46 2.22
N ARG A 317 7.16 14.81 2.93
CA ARG A 317 6.45 13.86 3.81
C ARG A 317 5.95 12.61 3.10
N ASP A 318 5.49 12.74 1.85
CA ASP A 318 5.01 11.58 1.08
C ASP A 318 6.21 10.69 0.69
N ALA A 319 7.40 11.28 0.46
CA ALA A 319 8.64 10.53 0.28
C ALA A 319 9.09 9.82 1.58
N LEU A 320 9.00 10.50 2.73
CA LEU A 320 9.27 9.89 4.04
C LEU A 320 8.38 8.66 4.27
N TRP A 321 7.07 8.81 4.13
CA TRP A 321 6.14 7.71 4.39
C TRP A 321 6.28 6.58 3.37
N ALA A 322 6.61 6.88 2.11
CA ALA A 322 6.95 5.86 1.12
C ALA A 322 8.21 5.08 1.53
N GLY A 323 9.27 5.78 1.96
CA GLY A 323 10.52 5.19 2.42
C GLY A 323 10.36 4.35 3.69
N LEU A 324 9.58 4.83 4.66
CA LEU A 324 9.24 4.09 5.88
C LEU A 324 8.43 2.82 5.56
N ALA A 325 7.42 2.91 4.69
CA ALA A 325 6.64 1.74 4.28
C ALA A 325 7.51 0.70 3.55
N LEU A 326 8.42 1.14 2.65
CA LEU A 326 9.41 0.27 2.00
C LEU A 326 10.35 -0.38 3.01
N GLY A 327 10.91 0.42 3.93
CA GLY A 327 11.86 -0.02 4.93
C GLY A 327 11.24 -1.03 5.90
N PHE A 328 10.02 -0.77 6.39
CA PHE A 328 9.30 -1.73 7.23
C PHE A 328 8.88 -2.99 6.47
N GLY A 329 8.46 -2.88 5.20
CA GLY A 329 8.21 -4.06 4.38
C GLY A 329 9.44 -4.98 4.28
N LEU A 330 10.62 -4.40 4.05
CA LEU A 330 11.90 -5.12 4.03
C LEU A 330 12.23 -5.80 5.37
N THR A 331 11.86 -5.18 6.49
CA THR A 331 12.17 -5.74 7.81
C THR A 331 11.10 -6.71 8.26
N PHE A 332 9.88 -6.73 7.73
CA PHE A 332 8.84 -7.64 8.22
C PHE A 332 8.85 -8.99 7.49
N TYR A 333 9.13 -9.00 6.17
CA TYR A 333 9.17 -10.24 5.40
C TYR A 333 10.29 -10.26 4.36
N THR A 334 11.03 -11.35 4.30
CA THR A 334 12.19 -11.48 3.41
C THR A 334 11.81 -11.46 1.92
N ALA A 335 10.64 -11.99 1.55
CA ALA A 335 10.19 -11.97 0.16
C ALA A 335 9.80 -10.57 -0.34
N PHE A 336 9.65 -9.58 0.55
CA PHE A 336 9.41 -8.18 0.18
C PHE A 336 10.55 -7.61 -0.70
N ARG A 337 11.73 -8.22 -0.69
CA ARG A 337 12.83 -7.88 -1.63
C ARG A 337 12.42 -8.01 -3.09
N LEU A 338 11.53 -8.93 -3.44
CA LEU A 338 11.00 -9.09 -4.79
C LEU A 338 10.17 -7.88 -5.22
N PHE A 339 9.42 -7.28 -4.30
CA PHE A 339 8.68 -6.05 -4.57
C PHE A 339 9.61 -4.88 -4.90
N ILE A 340 10.75 -4.76 -4.23
CA ILE A 340 11.76 -3.73 -4.56
C ILE A 340 12.29 -3.92 -5.96
N LEU A 341 12.63 -5.16 -6.34
CA LEU A 341 13.09 -5.46 -7.69
C LEU A 341 12.02 -5.12 -8.73
N ALA A 342 10.75 -5.49 -8.46
CA ALA A 342 9.62 -5.16 -9.33
C ALA A 342 9.43 -3.64 -9.46
N LEU A 343 9.55 -2.89 -8.36
CA LEU A 343 9.46 -1.44 -8.35
C LEU A 343 10.62 -0.79 -9.13
N ALA A 344 11.85 -1.28 -8.94
CA ALA A 344 13.02 -0.82 -9.67
C ALA A 344 12.89 -1.07 -11.18
N LEU A 345 12.43 -2.27 -11.56
CA LEU A 345 12.15 -2.61 -12.96
C LEU A 345 11.06 -1.70 -13.54
N PHE A 346 9.97 -1.48 -12.80
CA PHE A 346 8.90 -0.57 -13.22
C PHE A 346 9.42 0.85 -13.45
N VAL A 347 10.19 1.40 -12.51
CA VAL A 347 10.81 2.73 -12.64
C VAL A 347 11.78 2.76 -13.82
N GLY A 348 12.59 1.72 -14.02
CA GLY A 348 13.51 1.61 -15.16
C GLY A 348 12.79 1.60 -16.51
N VAL A 349 11.73 0.80 -16.65
CA VAL A 349 10.90 0.76 -17.86
C VAL A 349 10.21 2.11 -18.11
N MET A 350 9.71 2.76 -17.06
CA MET A 350 9.12 4.09 -17.18
C MET A 350 10.15 5.13 -17.63
N ALA A 351 11.34 5.13 -17.04
CA ALA A 351 12.43 6.01 -17.45
C ALA A 351 12.78 5.80 -18.93
N LEU A 352 12.94 4.55 -19.40
CA LEU A 352 13.25 4.23 -20.80
C LEU A 352 12.13 4.62 -21.77
N ARG A 353 10.86 4.45 -21.39
CA ARG A 353 9.72 4.87 -22.23
C ARG A 353 9.58 6.39 -22.29
N TRP A 354 10.09 7.12 -21.30
CA TRP A 354 9.99 8.57 -21.21
C TRP A 354 11.21 9.29 -21.78
N THR A 355 12.38 8.65 -21.82
CA THR A 355 13.56 9.21 -22.50
C THR A 355 13.35 9.32 -24.01
N SER A 356 12.64 8.37 -24.65
CA SER A 356 12.43 8.39 -26.10
C SER A 356 11.62 9.61 -26.60
N PRO A 357 10.44 9.96 -26.03
CA PRO A 357 9.71 11.18 -26.41
C PRO A 357 10.48 12.46 -26.11
N VAL A 358 11.23 12.51 -24.99
CA VAL A 358 12.00 13.69 -24.57
C VAL A 358 13.20 13.91 -25.49
N LEU A 359 13.97 12.85 -25.80
CA LEU A 359 15.09 12.92 -26.74
C LEU A 359 14.61 13.27 -28.15
N THR A 360 13.46 12.77 -28.58
CA THR A 360 12.84 13.14 -29.86
C THR A 360 12.40 14.60 -29.88
N ALA A 361 11.78 15.11 -28.82
CA ALA A 361 11.41 16.52 -28.70
C ALA A 361 12.64 17.46 -28.65
N MET A 362 13.73 17.04 -28.00
CA MET A 362 15.00 17.79 -27.98
C MET A 362 15.69 17.79 -29.35
N ARG A 363 15.64 16.67 -30.10
CA ARG A 363 16.15 16.60 -31.48
C ARG A 363 15.34 17.41 -32.49
N GLN A 364 14.06 17.67 -32.21
CA GLN A 364 13.15 18.45 -33.07
C GLN A 364 13.10 19.95 -32.73
N GLY A 365 14.08 20.48 -32.00
CA GLY A 365 14.18 21.93 -31.74
C GLY A 365 13.43 22.42 -30.49
N GLY A 366 13.06 21.52 -29.58
CA GLY A 366 12.41 21.85 -28.31
C GLY A 366 10.89 21.97 -28.43
N TRP A 367 10.23 21.95 -27.27
CA TRP A 367 8.76 22.05 -27.17
C TRP A 367 8.32 23.42 -27.73
N GLN A 368 7.86 23.44 -28.98
CA GLN A 368 7.13 24.59 -29.50
C GLN A 368 5.88 24.77 -28.63
N ARG A 369 5.79 25.94 -28.00
CA ARG A 369 4.76 26.30 -27.02
C ARG A 369 3.36 26.34 -27.62
#